data_AF-A0A2P0QLG7-F1
#
_entry.id   AF-A0A2P0QLG7-F1
#
_cell.length_a   1.000
_cell.length_b   1.000
_cell.length_c   1.000
_cell.angle_alpha   90.00
_cell.angle_beta   90.00
_cell.angle_gamma   90.00
#
_symmetry.space_group_name_H-M   'P 1'
#
loop_
_entity.id
_entity.type
_entity.pdbx_description
1 polymer ?
#
loop_
_entity_poly.entity_id
_entity_poly.type
_entity_poly.pdbx_seq_one_letter_code
_entity_poly.pdbx_strand_id
1 'polypeptide(L)' 'MALKALDIYKLLPKKNCKECGDPTCLTFAMKLAGGKADVDLCPYLDEQAKSVL' A
#
# COMPACT_ATOMS: atom_id res chain seq x y z
N MET A 1 -4.53 -11.93 -11.45
CA MET A 1 -4.56 -10.57 -12.04
C MET A 1 -3.63 -9.72 -11.22
N ALA A 2 -2.64 -9.05 -11.83
CA ALA A 2 -1.79 -8.12 -11.09
C ALA A 2 -2.67 -6.94 -10.65
N LEU A 3 -2.84 -6.75 -9.34
CA LEU A 3 -3.51 -5.56 -8.82
C LEU A 3 -2.74 -4.34 -9.30
N LYS A 4 -3.45 -3.40 -9.94
CA LYS A 4 -2.81 -2.16 -10.40
C LYS A 4 -2.49 -1.32 -9.18
N ALA A 5 -1.40 -0.56 -9.21
CA ALA A 5 -1.02 0.35 -8.13
C ALA A 5 -2.17 1.30 -7.73
N LEU A 6 -3.05 1.65 -8.67
CA LEU A 6 -4.26 2.44 -8.38
C LEU A 6 -5.28 1.70 -7.50
N ASP A 7 -5.48 0.40 -7.69
CA ASP A 7 -6.41 -0.38 -6.88
C ASP A 7 -5.86 -0.59 -5.47
N ILE A 8 -4.55 -0.84 -5.35
CA ILE A 8 -3.86 -0.84 -4.06
C ILE A 8 -4.00 0.52 -3.37
N TYR A 9 -3.75 1.61 -4.08
CA TYR A 9 -3.87 2.97 -3.55
C TYR A 9 -5.29 3.30 -3.05
N LYS A 10 -6.34 2.71 -3.63
CA LYS A 10 -7.72 2.88 -3.12
C LYS A 10 -7.94 2.21 -1.77
N LEU A 11 -7.24 1.10 -1.51
CA LEU A 11 -7.29 0.33 -0.26
C LEU A 11 -6.40 0.94 0.83
N LEU A 12 -5.39 1.71 0.46
CA LEU A 12 -4.54 2.42 1.41
C LEU A 12 -5.29 3.57 2.10
N PRO A 13 -4.89 3.95 3.33
CA PRO A 13 -5.53 5.02 4.10
C PRO A 13 -5.29 6.44 3.54
N LYS A 14 -4.47 6.59 2.49
CA LYS A 14 -4.14 7.87 1.81
C LYS A 14 -3.64 8.99 2.75
N LYS A 15 -3.21 8.65 3.97
CA LYS A 15 -2.69 9.58 4.98
C LYS A 15 -1.35 10.21 4.56
N ASN A 16 -0.60 9.56 3.68
CA ASN A 16 0.78 9.94 3.29
C ASN A 16 1.69 10.18 4.50
N CYS A 17 1.55 9.36 5.55
CA CYS A 17 2.23 9.57 6.82
C CYS A 17 3.74 9.25 6.81
N LYS A 18 4.22 8.54 5.78
CA LYS A 18 5.62 8.12 5.61
C LYS A 18 6.14 7.15 6.67
N GLU A 19 5.27 6.61 7.50
CA GLU A 19 5.63 5.63 8.55
C GLU A 19 6.03 4.26 7.96
N CYS A 20 5.60 3.96 6.73
CA CYS A 20 6.09 2.81 5.96
C CYS A 20 7.43 3.04 5.25
N GLY A 21 8.06 4.20 5.41
CA GLY A 21 9.32 4.57 4.75
C GLY A 21 9.16 5.14 3.32
N ASP A 22 7.93 5.19 2.79
CA ASP A 22 7.63 5.76 1.49
C ASP A 22 7.14 7.22 1.57
N PRO A 23 7.51 8.08 0.62
CA PRO A 23 7.15 9.50 0.66
C PRO A 23 5.64 9.74 0.51
N THR A 24 4.93 8.83 -0.15
CA THR A 24 3.47 8.89 -0.35
C THR A 24 2.87 7.48 -0.34
N CYS A 25 1.58 7.38 -0.03
CA CYS A 25 0.82 6.13 -0.14
C CYS A 25 0.79 5.62 -1.60
N LEU A 26 0.82 6.51 -2.60
CA LEU A 26 0.89 6.08 -4.00
C LEU A 26 2.22 5.40 -4.33
N THR A 27 3.33 5.92 -3.82
CA THR A 27 4.66 5.30 -3.99
C THR A 27 4.71 3.93 -3.32
N PHE A 28 4.16 3.82 -2.12
CA PHE A 28 4.00 2.54 -1.42
C PHE A 28 3.15 1.55 -2.24
N ALA A 29 2.01 2.00 -2.76
CA ALA A 29 1.14 1.18 -3.63
C ALA A 29 1.85 0.70 -4.91
N MET A 30 2.69 1.53 -5.53
CA MET A 30 3.50 1.13 -6.69
C MET A 30 4.53 0.08 -6.33
N LYS A 31 5.18 0.20 -5.16
CA LYS A 31 6.14 -0.81 -4.68
C LYS A 31 5.44 -2.12 -4.35
N LEU A 32 4.29 -2.09 -3.67
CA LEU A 32 3.45 -3.26 -3.41
C LEU A 32 3.05 -3.97 -4.71
N ALA A 33 2.52 -3.22 -5.69
CA ALA A 33 2.14 -3.77 -7.00
C ALA A 33 3.32 -4.41 -7.75
N GLY A 34 4.55 -3.93 -7.49
CA GLY A 34 5.78 -4.47 -8.07
C GLY A 34 6.48 -5.52 -7.21
N GLY A 35 5.93 -5.93 -6.06
CA GLY A 35 6.56 -6.88 -5.13
C GLY A 35 7.82 -6.35 -4.46
N LYS A 36 7.98 -5.02 -4.36
CA LYS A 36 9.15 -4.33 -3.77
C LYS A 36 8.90 -3.78 -2.37
N ALA A 37 7.70 -3.98 -1.83
CA ALA A 37 7.31 -3.61 -0.47
C ALA A 37 6.34 -4.67 0.07
N ASP A 38 6.19 -4.69 1.39
CA ASP A 38 5.28 -5.59 2.10
C ASP A 38 4.13 -4.79 2.71
N VAL A 39 2.92 -5.38 2.74
CA VAL A 39 1.70 -4.74 3.25
C VAL A 39 1.79 -4.44 4.74
N ASP A 40 2.59 -5.23 5.48
CA ASP A 40 2.79 -5.06 6.92
C ASP A 40 3.60 -3.81 7.29
N LEU A 41 4.28 -3.20 6.32
CA LEU A 41 4.99 -1.93 6.55
C LEU A 41 4.05 -0.76 6.80
N CYS A 42 2.75 -0.86 6.45
CA CYS A 42 1.80 0.21 6.68
C CYS A 42 1.02 -0.03 8.00
N PRO A 43 1.29 0.73 9.08
CA PRO A 43 0.65 0.51 10.37
C PRO A 43 -0.82 0.93 10.42
N TYR A 44 -1.30 1.69 9.43
CA TYR A 44 -2.69 2.13 9.30
C TYR A 44 -3.44 1.36 8.21
N LEU A 45 -2.88 0.27 7.71
CA LEU A 45 -3.55 -0.56 6.73
C LEU A 45 -4.60 -1.43 7.40
N ASP A 46 -5.83 -1.33 6.90
CA ASP A 46 -6.95 -2.16 7.33
C ASP A 46 -6.65 -3.65 7.12
N GLU A 47 -7.05 -4.51 8.06
CA GLU A 47 -6.86 -5.96 7.95
C GLU A 47 -7.58 -6.54 6.73
N GLN A 48 -8.73 -5.95 6.35
CA GLN A 48 -9.42 -6.32 5.12
C GLN A 48 -8.60 -5.98 3.88
N ALA A 49 -7.92 -4.84 3.87
CA ALA A 49 -7.04 -4.46 2.77
C ALA A 49 -5.81 -5.38 2.70
N LYS A 50 -5.21 -5.75 3.84
CA LYS A 50 -4.11 -6.72 3.90
C LYS A 50 -4.48 -8.09 3.33
N SER A 51 -5.73 -8.53 3.52
CA SER A 51 -6.18 -9.83 3.01
C SER A 51 -6.36 -9.88 1.49
N VAL A 52 -6.46 -8.71 0.84
CA VAL A 52 -6.71 -8.57 -0.61
C VAL A 52 -5.42 -8.26 -1.38
N LEU A 53 -4.43 -7.66 -0.72
CA LEU A 53 -3.16 -7.21 -1.29
C LEU A 53 -2.09 -8.30 -1.28
#